data_AF-A0AAY4DJJ1-F1
#
_entry.id   AF-A0AAY4DJJ1-F1
#
_cell.length_a   1.000
_cell.length_b   1.000
_cell.length_c   1.000
_cell.angle_alpha   90.00
_cell.angle_beta   90.00
_cell.angle_gamma   90.00
#
_symmetry.space_group_name_H-M   'P 1'
#
loop_
_entity.id
_entity.type
_entity.pdbx_description
1 polymer ?
#
loop_
_entity_poly.entity_id
_entity_poly.type
_entity_poly.pdbx_seq_one_letter_code
_entity_poly.pdbx_strand_id
1 'polypeptide(L)'
;MCSNALVQVQDNKTFLSMINGVLSTDGFYFCTDYDLSHTQQRLANTSPDFQEMSLLERADQRFVWNGNLLRDIIAQPELHKFAFPVIHGFIVMKPCRINAKIFEWILISRRSCFRAGVRYYVRGIDSEGHAANFVETEQIVQYQSAKASFVQTRGSMPFFWSQRPNLKYKPKPLISSSTNHMDGFKRHFESQILIYGKQVILNLVNQKGSEKPLEQAFAKMVDGMDNGMIRYIAFDFHKECSKMRWHRLQILVDALLLKDTHGLSMMNFVCMFMAK
;
A
#
# COMPACT_ATOMS: atom_id res chain seq x y z
N MET A 1 -0.93 -43.76 -20.45
CA MET A 1 -0.65 -43.38 -19.04
C MET A 1 0.72 -42.72 -18.85
N CYS A 2 1.80 -43.11 -19.53
CA CYS A 2 3.12 -42.47 -19.37
C CYS A 2 3.26 -41.01 -19.86
N SER A 3 2.44 -40.56 -20.82
CA SER A 3 2.52 -39.17 -21.35
C SER A 3 2.18 -38.12 -20.28
N ASN A 4 1.15 -38.37 -19.46
CA ASN A 4 0.72 -37.44 -18.42
C ASN A 4 1.73 -37.31 -17.28
N ALA A 5 2.47 -38.38 -16.98
CA ALA A 5 3.50 -38.36 -15.95
C ALA A 5 4.70 -37.47 -16.37
N LEU A 6 5.09 -37.49 -17.64
CA LEU A 6 6.17 -36.63 -18.15
C LEU A 6 5.77 -35.15 -18.16
N VAL A 7 4.52 -34.85 -18.54
CA VAL A 7 3.97 -33.48 -18.49
C VAL A 7 3.93 -32.98 -17.04
N GLN A 8 3.42 -33.80 -16.10
CA GLN A 8 3.38 -33.44 -14.69
C GLN A 8 4.78 -33.16 -14.11
N VAL A 9 5.79 -33.95 -14.47
CA VAL A 9 7.17 -33.71 -14.01
C VAL A 9 7.70 -32.38 -14.55
N GLN A 10 7.39 -32.04 -15.80
CA GLN A 10 7.81 -30.78 -16.40
C GLN A 10 7.11 -29.56 -15.78
N ASP A 11 5.80 -29.68 -15.52
CA ASP A 11 5.02 -28.65 -14.85
C ASP A 11 5.51 -28.43 -13.41
N ASN A 12 5.75 -29.51 -12.66
CA ASN A 12 6.30 -29.44 -11.31
C ASN A 12 7.66 -28.74 -11.27
N LYS A 13 8.56 -29.06 -12.21
CA LYS A 13 9.86 -28.35 -12.34
C LYS A 13 9.67 -26.86 -12.58
N THR A 14 8.69 -26.51 -13.41
CA THR A 14 8.38 -25.11 -13.75
C THR A 14 7.84 -24.36 -12.52
N PHE A 15 6.87 -24.94 -11.80
CA PHE A 15 6.32 -24.33 -10.58
C PHE A 15 7.35 -24.23 -9.45
N LEU A 16 8.19 -25.27 -9.25
CA LEU A 16 9.26 -25.22 -8.26
C LEU A 16 10.28 -24.12 -8.59
N SER A 17 10.62 -23.95 -9.88
CA SER A 17 11.47 -22.85 -10.32
C SER A 17 10.86 -21.48 -10.00
N MET A 18 9.55 -21.31 -10.25
CA MET A 18 8.83 -20.08 -9.92
C MET A 18 8.82 -19.80 -8.41
N ILE A 19 8.55 -20.82 -7.58
CA ILE A 19 8.56 -20.70 -6.11
C ILE A 19 9.97 -20.33 -5.62
N ASN A 20 11.01 -21.01 -6.10
CA ASN A 20 12.40 -20.70 -5.74
C ASN A 20 12.80 -19.28 -6.16
N GLY A 21 12.26 -18.78 -7.28
CA GLY A 21 12.43 -17.38 -7.69
C GLY A 21 11.80 -16.40 -6.70
N VAL A 22 10.62 -16.72 -6.16
CA VAL A 22 9.97 -15.87 -5.12
C VAL A 22 10.72 -15.96 -3.80
N LEU A 23 11.11 -17.16 -3.37
CA LEU A 23 11.81 -17.37 -2.09
C LEU A 23 13.23 -16.77 -2.07
N SER A 24 13.86 -16.61 -3.23
CA SER A 24 15.14 -15.90 -3.37
C SER A 24 14.99 -14.38 -3.45
N THR A 25 13.76 -13.85 -3.46
CA THR A 25 13.51 -12.41 -3.43
C THR A 25 13.61 -11.88 -2.00
N ASP A 26 14.37 -10.81 -1.82
CA ASP A 26 14.48 -10.14 -0.52
C ASP A 26 13.16 -9.44 -0.11
N GLY A 27 13.10 -9.07 1.17
CA GLY A 27 12.04 -8.22 1.70
C GLY A 27 10.86 -8.98 2.30
N PHE A 28 11.02 -10.26 2.61
CA PHE A 28 10.09 -11.00 3.47
C PHE A 28 10.52 -10.87 4.93
N TYR A 29 9.58 -10.51 5.80
CA TYR A 29 9.82 -10.33 7.23
C TYR A 29 8.71 -10.99 8.04
N PHE A 30 9.06 -11.52 9.21
CA PHE A 30 8.13 -12.04 10.19
C PHE A 30 8.66 -11.72 11.59
N CYS A 31 7.78 -11.84 12.58
CA CYS A 31 8.13 -11.66 13.98
C CYS A 31 7.31 -12.66 14.81
N THR A 32 7.85 -13.06 15.96
CA THR A 32 7.24 -14.09 16.82
C THR A 32 6.40 -13.51 17.95
N ASP A 33 6.60 -12.24 18.29
CA ASP A 33 5.98 -11.55 19.42
C ASP A 33 5.36 -10.18 19.06
N TYR A 34 5.57 -9.70 17.82
CA TYR A 34 5.00 -8.44 17.34
C TYR A 34 4.21 -8.63 16.04
N ASP A 35 3.05 -7.97 15.94
CA ASP A 35 2.24 -8.00 14.72
C ASP A 35 2.75 -6.99 13.69
N LEU A 36 3.54 -7.50 12.74
CA LEU A 36 4.04 -6.71 11.62
C LEU A 36 2.96 -6.36 10.58
N SER A 37 1.77 -6.96 10.59
CA SER A 37 0.72 -6.68 9.59
C SER A 37 -0.08 -5.41 9.93
N HIS A 38 -0.08 -4.99 11.20
CA HIS A 38 -0.76 -3.79 11.67
C HIS A 38 0.20 -2.61 11.88
N THR A 39 -0.35 -1.40 11.81
CA THR A 39 0.37 -0.20 12.24
C THR A 39 0.34 -0.10 13.76
N GLN A 40 1.33 0.54 14.35
CA GLN A 40 1.34 0.86 15.78
C GLN A 40 0.12 1.72 16.17
N GLN A 41 -0.32 2.60 15.27
CA GLN A 41 -1.54 3.40 15.47
C GLN A 41 -2.81 2.53 15.54
N ARG A 42 -2.91 1.49 14.70
CA ARG A 42 -4.04 0.56 14.74
C ARG A 42 -3.99 -0.30 15.99
N LEU A 43 -2.83 -0.87 16.32
CA LEU A 43 -2.63 -1.68 17.52
C LEU A 43 -2.90 -0.89 18.82
N ALA A 44 -2.68 0.43 18.83
CA ALA A 44 -2.98 1.27 19.99
C ALA A 44 -4.49 1.46 20.22
N ASN A 45 -5.32 1.23 19.21
CA ASN A 45 -6.77 1.43 19.26
C ASN A 45 -7.56 0.11 19.34
N THR A 46 -6.89 -1.03 19.53
CA THR A 46 -7.54 -2.34 19.65
C THR A 46 -7.87 -2.68 21.10
N SER A 47 -8.84 -3.58 21.30
CA SER A 47 -9.19 -4.08 22.63
C SER A 47 -8.08 -4.98 23.20
N PRO A 48 -8.02 -5.16 24.54
CA PRO A 48 -7.15 -6.16 25.16
C PRO A 48 -7.35 -7.56 24.57
N ASP A 49 -8.61 -7.98 24.36
CA ASP A 49 -8.94 -9.28 23.77
C ASP A 49 -8.26 -9.48 22.39
N PHE A 50 -8.22 -8.44 21.56
CA PHE A 50 -7.52 -8.49 20.27
C PHE A 50 -6.00 -8.65 20.43
N GLN A 51 -5.43 -8.09 21.50
CA GLN A 51 -4.00 -8.22 21.80
C GLN A 51 -3.62 -9.61 22.34
N GLU A 52 -4.59 -10.34 22.92
CA GLU A 52 -4.43 -11.71 23.40
C GLU A 52 -4.57 -12.76 22.28
N MET A 53 -5.24 -12.42 21.18
CA MET A 53 -5.32 -13.28 19.99
C MET A 53 -3.93 -13.61 19.44
N SER A 54 -3.79 -14.79 18.84
CA SER A 54 -2.54 -15.17 18.19
C SER A 54 -2.19 -14.22 17.04
N LEU A 55 -0.90 -14.12 16.70
CA LEU A 55 -0.45 -13.30 15.57
C LEU A 55 -1.16 -13.68 14.27
N LEU A 56 -1.47 -14.96 14.07
CA LEU A 56 -2.15 -15.44 12.88
C LEU A 56 -3.61 -14.99 12.81
N GLU A 57 -4.36 -15.12 13.90
CA GLU A 57 -5.79 -14.78 13.94
C GLU A 57 -6.03 -13.29 13.75
N ARG A 58 -5.19 -12.47 14.37
CA ARG A 58 -5.37 -11.01 14.35
C ARG A 58 -4.75 -10.34 13.14
N ALA A 59 -3.98 -11.06 12.31
CA ALA A 59 -3.23 -10.46 11.21
C ALA A 59 -4.13 -9.79 10.17
N ASP A 60 -3.69 -8.64 9.67
CA ASP A 60 -4.29 -7.96 8.53
C ASP A 60 -3.98 -8.74 7.25
N GLN A 61 -4.98 -9.45 6.74
CA GLN A 61 -4.87 -10.34 5.58
C GLN A 61 -4.38 -9.63 4.32
N ARG A 62 -4.51 -8.29 4.23
CA ARG A 62 -3.93 -7.52 3.13
C ARG A 62 -2.42 -7.69 3.06
N PHE A 63 -1.75 -7.91 4.19
CA PHE A 63 -0.29 -7.96 4.28
C PHE A 63 0.29 -9.35 4.56
N VAL A 64 -0.54 -10.41 4.64
CA VAL A 64 -0.08 -11.78 4.90
C VAL A 64 0.22 -12.51 3.59
N TRP A 65 1.49 -12.53 3.18
CA TRP A 65 1.91 -13.10 1.89
C TRP A 65 1.91 -14.63 1.86
N ASN A 66 2.10 -15.28 3.01
CA ASN A 66 1.99 -16.72 3.15
C ASN A 66 0.56 -17.19 3.52
N GLY A 67 -0.45 -16.31 3.48
CA GLY A 67 -1.81 -16.63 3.95
C GLY A 67 -2.41 -17.85 3.23
N ASN A 68 -2.19 -17.98 1.92
CA ASN A 68 -2.64 -19.15 1.16
C ASN A 68 -1.95 -20.46 1.60
N LEU A 69 -0.67 -20.40 2.01
CA LEU A 69 0.07 -21.56 2.51
C LEU A 69 -0.38 -21.95 3.92
N LEU A 70 -0.87 -20.97 4.69
CA LEU A 70 -1.33 -21.17 6.06
C LEU A 70 -2.81 -21.58 6.16
N ARG A 71 -3.56 -21.63 5.05
CA ARG A 71 -5.02 -21.84 5.07
C ARG A 71 -5.46 -23.05 5.89
N ASP A 72 -4.76 -24.17 5.75
CA ASP A 72 -5.12 -25.40 6.45
C ASP A 72 -4.74 -25.35 7.95
N ILE A 73 -3.73 -24.54 8.30
CA ILE A 73 -3.31 -24.28 9.69
C ILE A 73 -4.25 -23.28 10.36
N ILE A 74 -4.74 -22.27 9.64
CA ILE A 74 -5.69 -21.28 10.15
C ILE A 74 -6.95 -21.97 10.69
N ALA A 75 -7.38 -23.06 10.06
CA ALA A 75 -8.53 -23.84 10.48
C ALA A 75 -8.35 -24.59 11.83
N GLN A 76 -7.13 -24.64 12.38
CA GLN A 76 -6.77 -25.39 13.59
C GLN A 76 -6.12 -24.46 14.64
N PRO A 77 -6.91 -23.89 15.58
CA PRO A 77 -6.42 -22.96 16.60
C PRO A 77 -5.22 -23.46 17.41
N GLU A 78 -5.17 -24.76 17.70
CA GLU A 78 -4.06 -25.39 18.42
C GLU A 78 -2.71 -25.30 17.69
N LEU A 79 -2.73 -25.08 16.38
CA LEU A 79 -1.55 -24.95 15.53
C LEU A 79 -1.11 -23.51 15.31
N HIS A 80 -1.88 -22.51 15.72
CA HIS A 80 -1.57 -21.09 15.48
C HIS A 80 -0.22 -20.67 16.05
N LYS A 81 0.23 -21.30 17.15
CA LYS A 81 1.57 -21.10 17.74
C LYS A 81 2.75 -21.49 16.82
N PHE A 82 2.50 -22.25 15.75
CA PHE A 82 3.51 -22.68 14.79
C PHE A 82 3.44 -21.91 13.45
N ALA A 83 2.47 -21.03 13.28
CA ALA A 83 2.23 -20.32 12.03
C ALA A 83 2.32 -18.81 12.21
N PHE A 84 3.32 -18.21 11.59
CA PHE A 84 3.59 -16.78 11.67
C PHE A 84 3.21 -16.09 10.35
N PRO A 85 2.48 -14.96 10.42
CA PRO A 85 2.26 -14.11 9.26
C PRO A 85 3.59 -13.58 8.72
N VAL A 86 3.81 -13.74 7.41
CA VAL A 86 4.96 -13.19 6.70
C VAL A 86 4.50 -11.98 5.88
N ILE A 87 5.12 -10.83 6.10
CA ILE A 87 4.90 -9.62 5.31
C ILE A 87 5.94 -9.48 4.20
N HIS A 88 5.59 -8.82 3.10
CA HIS A 88 6.55 -8.39 2.06
C HIS A 88 6.70 -6.87 2.08
N GLY A 89 7.92 -6.37 1.92
CA GLY A 89 8.20 -4.94 1.81
C GLY A 89 9.59 -4.58 2.30
N PHE A 90 9.69 -3.74 3.33
CA PHE A 90 10.97 -3.23 3.82
C PHE A 90 10.89 -2.90 5.32
N ILE A 91 11.90 -3.28 6.08
CA ILE A 91 12.07 -2.86 7.48
C ILE A 91 13.49 -2.35 7.66
N VAL A 92 13.61 -1.18 8.27
CA VAL A 92 14.89 -0.68 8.75
C VAL A 92 14.69 -0.05 10.13
N MET A 93 15.64 -0.33 11.03
CA MET A 93 15.70 0.24 12.37
C MET A 93 17.07 0.86 12.52
N LYS A 94 17.12 2.15 12.88
CA LYS A 94 18.38 2.87 13.08
C LYS A 94 18.32 3.71 14.35
N PRO A 95 19.33 3.61 15.23
CA PRO A 95 19.50 4.60 16.27
C PRO A 95 19.89 5.94 15.62
N CYS A 96 19.28 7.02 16.09
CA CYS A 96 19.51 8.37 15.63
C CYS A 96 19.77 9.28 16.83
N ARG A 97 20.46 10.40 16.60
CA ARG A 97 20.79 11.37 17.65
C ARG A 97 20.43 12.77 17.19
N ILE A 98 19.58 13.45 17.95
CA ILE A 98 19.24 14.87 17.76
C ILE A 98 19.45 15.58 19.09
N ASN A 99 20.20 16.69 19.10
CA ASN A 99 20.45 17.50 20.31
C ASN A 99 20.88 16.65 21.52
N ALA A 100 21.84 15.74 21.31
CA ALA A 100 22.34 14.77 22.28
C ALA A 100 21.35 13.69 22.77
N LYS A 101 20.09 13.72 22.34
CA LYS A 101 19.08 12.69 22.65
C LYS A 101 19.16 11.57 21.62
N ILE A 102 19.31 10.34 22.08
CA ILE A 102 19.31 9.14 21.24
C ILE A 102 17.90 8.57 21.19
N PHE A 103 17.40 8.30 20.00
CA PHE A 103 16.09 7.67 19.77
C PHE A 103 16.21 6.62 18.66
N GLU A 104 15.28 5.68 18.61
CA GLU A 104 15.19 4.73 17.51
C GLU A 104 14.25 5.26 16.44
N TRP A 105 14.75 5.31 15.21
CA TRP A 105 13.97 5.57 14.01
C TRP A 105 13.74 4.27 13.28
N ILE A 106 12.47 3.92 13.12
CA ILE A 106 12.05 2.66 12.51
C ILE A 106 11.19 3.02 11.31
N LEU A 107 11.47 2.41 10.16
CA LEU A 107 10.66 2.56 8.96
C LEU A 107 10.24 1.17 8.48
N ILE A 108 8.93 0.95 8.47
CA ILE A 108 8.30 -0.29 8.01
C ILE A 108 7.48 0.03 6.77
N SER A 109 7.64 -0.74 5.70
CA SER A 109 6.78 -0.69 4.52
C SER A 109 6.20 -2.07 4.27
N ARG A 110 4.88 -2.14 4.15
CA ARG A 110 4.11 -3.36 4.00
C ARG A 110 3.39 -3.32 2.67
N ARG A 111 3.70 -4.26 1.79
CA ARG A 111 3.08 -4.38 0.48
C ARG A 111 1.87 -5.30 0.59
N SER A 112 0.74 -4.83 0.07
CA SER A 112 -0.46 -5.66 0.00
C SER A 112 -0.26 -6.86 -0.93
N CYS A 113 -0.71 -8.04 -0.51
CA CYS A 113 -0.80 -9.22 -1.35
C CYS A 113 -2.07 -9.19 -2.25
N PHE A 114 -3.06 -8.35 -1.91
CA PHE A 114 -4.25 -8.17 -2.75
C PHE A 114 -3.88 -7.43 -4.03
N ARG A 115 -4.35 -7.96 -5.16
CA ARG A 115 -4.06 -7.43 -6.51
C ARG A 115 -2.57 -7.11 -6.70
N ALA A 116 -1.70 -7.97 -6.15
CA ALA A 116 -0.26 -7.87 -6.35
C ALA A 116 0.11 -8.28 -7.78
N GLY A 117 1.08 -7.59 -8.36
CA GLY A 117 1.63 -8.00 -9.64
C GLY A 117 2.58 -6.96 -10.23
N VAL A 118 3.18 -7.32 -11.36
CA VAL A 118 4.16 -6.47 -12.01
C VAL A 118 3.52 -5.19 -12.55
N ARG A 119 4.27 -4.09 -12.48
CA ARG A 119 3.84 -2.71 -12.73
C ARG A 119 3.00 -2.51 -14.01
N TYR A 120 3.33 -3.20 -15.10
CA TYR A 120 2.64 -3.03 -16.39
C TYR A 120 1.46 -3.99 -16.60
N TYR A 121 1.38 -5.08 -15.83
CA TYR A 121 0.29 -6.06 -15.96
C TYR A 121 -0.83 -5.78 -14.96
N VAL A 122 -0.51 -5.21 -13.81
CA VAL A 122 -1.48 -4.99 -12.73
C VAL A 122 -1.52 -3.52 -12.34
N ARG A 123 -2.60 -2.84 -12.76
CA ARG A 123 -2.93 -1.44 -12.51
C ARG A 123 -4.41 -1.31 -12.17
N GLY A 124 -4.78 -0.17 -11.60
CA GLY A 124 -6.15 0.12 -11.21
C GLY A 124 -6.63 -0.72 -10.03
N ILE A 125 -7.94 -0.86 -9.91
CA ILE A 125 -8.62 -1.68 -8.91
C ILE A 125 -9.17 -2.99 -9.50
N ASP A 126 -9.51 -3.93 -8.63
CA ASP A 126 -10.39 -5.06 -8.94
C ASP A 126 -11.87 -4.76 -8.59
N SER A 127 -12.74 -5.75 -8.72
CA SER A 127 -14.18 -5.64 -8.39
C SER A 127 -14.44 -5.38 -6.91
N GLU A 128 -13.51 -5.78 -6.04
CA GLU A 128 -13.61 -5.62 -4.59
C GLU A 128 -13.06 -4.27 -4.10
N GLY A 129 -12.53 -3.44 -5.01
CA GLY A 129 -11.98 -2.13 -4.68
C GLY A 129 -10.54 -2.17 -4.17
N HIS A 130 -9.84 -3.29 -4.32
CA HIS A 130 -8.43 -3.38 -3.96
C HIS A 130 -7.56 -2.71 -5.03
N ALA A 131 -6.85 -1.66 -4.64
CA ALA A 131 -5.92 -0.99 -5.54
C ALA A 131 -4.65 -1.83 -5.75
N ALA A 132 -4.23 -1.96 -7.01
CA ALA A 132 -3.02 -2.66 -7.37
C ALA A 132 -1.78 -2.06 -6.68
N ASN A 133 -0.86 -2.92 -6.24
CA ASN A 133 0.40 -2.53 -5.62
C ASN A 133 0.25 -1.52 -4.48
N PHE A 134 -0.78 -1.73 -3.64
CA PHE A 134 -0.98 -0.96 -2.42
C PHE A 134 0.17 -1.22 -1.43
N VAL A 135 0.69 -0.15 -0.84
CA VAL A 135 1.77 -0.19 0.15
C VAL A 135 1.40 0.76 1.29
N GLU A 136 1.59 0.29 2.51
CA GLU A 136 1.49 1.07 3.73
C GLU A 136 2.90 1.26 4.28
N THR A 137 3.36 2.51 4.39
CA THR A 137 4.66 2.87 4.96
C THR A 137 4.43 3.58 6.28
N GLU A 138 5.03 3.05 7.34
CA GLU A 138 4.94 3.56 8.69
C GLU A 138 6.34 3.95 9.19
N GLN A 139 6.43 5.18 9.68
CA GLN A 139 7.58 5.70 10.40
C GLN A 139 7.26 5.72 11.89
N ILE A 140 8.07 5.00 12.68
CA ILE A 140 8.00 4.98 14.13
C ILE A 140 9.22 5.69 14.69
N VAL A 141 8.99 6.57 15.66
CA VAL A 141 10.04 7.17 16.49
C VAL A 141 9.82 6.72 17.92
N GLN A 142 10.81 6.02 18.48
CA GLN A 142 10.79 5.56 19.85
C GLN A 142 11.87 6.28 20.65
N TYR A 143 11.45 6.98 21.69
CA TYR A 143 12.33 7.69 22.61
C TYR A 143 11.88 7.41 24.04
N GLN A 144 12.73 6.71 24.80
CA GLN A 144 12.40 6.25 26.15
C GLN A 144 11.10 5.41 26.14
N SER A 145 10.10 5.79 26.94
CA SER A 145 8.78 5.14 26.97
C SER A 145 7.80 5.70 25.92
N ALA A 146 8.14 6.80 25.25
CA ALA A 146 7.28 7.42 24.25
C ALA A 146 7.49 6.80 22.87
N LYS A 147 6.38 6.50 22.18
CA LYS A 147 6.36 6.06 20.79
C LYS A 147 5.43 6.96 19.99
N ALA A 148 5.89 7.38 18.81
CA ALA A 148 5.07 8.06 17.81
C ALA A 148 5.07 7.23 16.53
N SER A 149 3.91 7.12 15.87
CA SER A 149 3.76 6.45 14.59
C SER A 149 3.13 7.41 13.58
N PHE A 150 3.67 7.42 12.38
CA PHE A 150 3.16 8.16 11.24
C PHE A 150 3.09 7.24 10.03
N VAL A 151 1.88 7.04 9.51
CA VAL A 151 1.63 6.14 8.37
C VAL A 151 1.40 6.96 7.09
N GLN A 152 1.71 6.39 5.94
CA GLN A 152 1.40 6.90 4.62
C GLN A 152 1.03 5.74 3.71
N THR A 153 0.10 5.95 2.80
CA THR A 153 -0.33 4.91 1.86
C THR A 153 0.01 5.30 0.43
N ARG A 154 0.31 4.30 -0.38
CA ARG A 154 0.59 4.45 -1.81
C ARG A 154 -0.09 3.32 -2.57
N GLY A 155 -0.70 3.61 -3.70
CA GLY A 155 -1.33 2.59 -4.54
C GLY A 155 -1.45 3.00 -5.99
N SER A 156 -2.04 2.13 -6.81
CA SER A 156 -2.49 2.46 -8.17
C SER A 156 -3.80 3.25 -8.12
N MET A 157 -3.99 4.20 -9.04
CA MET A 157 -5.21 5.03 -9.05
C MET A 157 -6.47 4.16 -9.05
N PRO A 158 -7.47 4.44 -8.18
CA PRO A 158 -8.48 3.46 -7.81
C PRO A 158 -9.65 3.40 -8.80
N PHE A 159 -9.34 3.13 -10.07
CA PHE A 159 -10.31 2.92 -11.13
C PHE A 159 -9.80 1.89 -12.14
N PHE A 160 -10.65 1.42 -13.05
CA PHE A 160 -10.29 0.39 -14.02
C PHE A 160 -9.44 0.97 -15.16
N TRP A 161 -8.12 0.78 -15.09
CA TRP A 161 -7.18 1.15 -16.16
C TRP A 161 -6.04 0.13 -16.29
N SER A 162 -5.39 0.14 -17.46
CA SER A 162 -4.27 -0.74 -17.77
C SER A 162 -3.16 0.00 -18.51
N GLN A 163 -1.95 -0.53 -18.44
CA GLN A 163 -0.79 0.00 -19.15
C GLN A 163 0.09 -1.15 -19.59
N ARG A 164 -0.45 -2.01 -20.46
CA ARG A 164 0.23 -3.23 -20.89
C ARG A 164 1.55 -2.91 -21.63
N PRO A 165 2.59 -3.73 -21.43
CA PRO A 165 3.85 -3.55 -22.14
C PRO A 165 3.63 -3.57 -23.66
N ASN A 166 4.37 -2.72 -24.37
CA ASN A 166 4.51 -2.78 -25.82
C ASN A 166 5.94 -2.39 -26.20
N LEU A 167 6.28 -2.37 -27.48
CA LEU A 167 7.62 -2.01 -27.97
C LEU A 167 8.04 -0.55 -27.65
N LYS A 168 7.14 0.28 -27.10
CA LYS A 168 7.46 1.67 -26.72
C LYS A 168 8.02 1.72 -25.30
N TYR A 169 8.98 2.61 -25.10
CA TYR A 169 9.59 2.88 -23.78
C TYR A 169 8.56 3.21 -22.68
N LYS A 170 7.49 3.94 -23.02
CA LYS A 170 6.39 4.26 -22.11
C LYS A 170 5.05 3.94 -22.79
N PRO A 171 4.45 2.76 -22.53
CA PRO A 171 3.14 2.42 -23.05
C PRO A 171 2.08 3.44 -22.59
N LYS A 172 1.12 3.76 -23.46
CA LYS A 172 0.03 4.69 -23.15
C LYS A 172 -0.95 4.01 -22.19
N PRO A 173 -1.36 4.66 -21.08
CA PRO A 173 -2.40 4.10 -20.22
C PRO A 173 -3.76 4.11 -20.95
N LEU A 174 -4.56 3.08 -20.69
CA LEU A 174 -5.89 2.87 -21.26
C LEU A 174 -6.89 2.74 -20.11
N ILE A 175 -7.88 3.62 -20.08
CA ILE A 175 -9.00 3.58 -19.14
C ILE A 175 -10.09 2.70 -19.76
N SER A 176 -10.67 1.79 -18.97
CA SER A 176 -11.74 0.92 -19.45
C SER A 176 -13.01 1.73 -19.74
N SER A 177 -13.51 1.75 -20.97
CA SER A 177 -14.73 2.49 -21.32
C SER A 177 -16.02 1.74 -20.95
N SER A 178 -15.95 0.42 -20.79
CA SER A 178 -17.12 -0.45 -20.60
C SER A 178 -17.42 -0.79 -19.14
N THR A 179 -16.58 -0.34 -18.20
CA THR A 179 -16.67 -0.72 -16.78
C THR A 179 -17.15 0.45 -15.93
N ASN A 180 -18.05 0.18 -14.98
CA ASN A 180 -18.44 1.17 -13.99
C ASN A 180 -17.29 1.42 -13.01
N HIS A 181 -16.57 2.54 -13.18
CA HIS A 181 -15.48 2.91 -12.27
C HIS A 181 -15.95 3.35 -10.89
N MET A 182 -17.14 3.96 -10.80
CA MET A 182 -17.59 4.65 -9.59
C MET A 182 -17.88 3.66 -8.45
N ASP A 183 -18.41 2.48 -8.76
CA ASP A 183 -18.70 1.45 -7.75
C ASP A 183 -17.42 1.00 -7.03
N GLY A 184 -16.42 0.54 -7.79
CA GLY A 184 -15.14 0.12 -7.22
C GLY A 184 -14.36 1.29 -6.58
N PHE A 185 -14.48 2.50 -7.11
CA PHE A 185 -13.88 3.71 -6.55
C PHE A 185 -14.47 4.03 -5.16
N LYS A 186 -15.80 3.95 -5.02
CA LYS A 186 -16.50 4.15 -3.74
C LYS A 186 -16.09 3.09 -2.72
N ARG A 187 -16.17 1.81 -3.08
CA ARG A 187 -15.72 0.71 -2.20
C ARG A 187 -14.29 0.90 -1.72
N HIS A 188 -13.39 1.30 -2.63
CA HIS A 188 -12.01 1.60 -2.28
C HIS A 188 -11.93 2.69 -1.20
N PHE A 189 -12.51 3.87 -1.43
CA PHE A 189 -12.38 4.98 -0.49
C PHE A 189 -13.19 4.81 0.79
N GLU A 190 -14.32 4.11 0.76
CA GLU A 190 -15.04 3.69 1.97
C GLU A 190 -14.15 2.81 2.84
N SER A 191 -13.44 1.83 2.26
CA SER A 191 -12.47 1.02 3.01
C SER A 191 -11.30 1.85 3.54
N GLN A 192 -10.79 2.81 2.76
CA GLN A 192 -9.70 3.68 3.22
C GLN A 192 -10.14 4.59 4.36
N ILE A 193 -11.36 5.15 4.30
CA ILE A 193 -11.91 6.01 5.34
C ILE A 193 -12.15 5.21 6.62
N LEU A 194 -12.64 3.98 6.51
CA LEU A 194 -12.84 3.11 7.67
C LEU A 194 -11.51 2.81 8.40
N ILE A 195 -10.44 2.55 7.64
CA ILE A 195 -9.15 2.11 8.20
C ILE A 195 -8.29 3.29 8.67
N TYR A 196 -8.27 4.38 7.90
CA TYR A 196 -7.33 5.50 8.09
C TYR A 196 -8.01 6.84 8.42
N GLY A 197 -9.34 6.91 8.36
CA GLY A 197 -10.09 8.15 8.61
C GLY A 197 -10.07 9.11 7.42
N LYS A 198 -10.02 10.42 7.69
CA LYS A 198 -9.97 11.47 6.64
C LYS A 198 -8.82 11.21 5.67
N GLN A 199 -9.10 11.24 4.37
CA GLN A 199 -8.15 10.91 3.31
C GLN A 199 -7.69 12.16 2.57
N VAL A 200 -6.38 12.35 2.43
CA VAL A 200 -5.80 13.36 1.54
C VAL A 200 -5.13 12.67 0.36
N ILE A 201 -5.74 12.76 -0.80
CA ILE A 201 -5.25 12.18 -2.04
C ILE A 201 -4.26 13.13 -2.69
N LEU A 202 -3.02 12.66 -2.85
CA LEU A 202 -1.98 13.36 -3.59
C LEU A 202 -1.75 12.68 -4.94
N ASN A 203 -2.10 13.39 -6.01
CA ASN A 203 -1.84 12.92 -7.36
C ASN A 203 -0.60 13.62 -7.94
N LEU A 204 0.46 12.85 -8.17
CA LEU A 204 1.74 13.34 -8.69
C LEU A 204 1.91 13.17 -10.20
N VAL A 205 0.82 12.85 -10.90
CA VAL A 205 0.85 12.55 -12.32
C VAL A 205 1.11 13.81 -13.16
N ASN A 206 1.80 13.64 -14.28
CA ASN A 206 2.06 14.73 -15.20
C ASN A 206 0.74 15.26 -15.76
N GLN A 207 0.53 16.58 -15.67
CA GLN A 207 -0.65 17.24 -16.22
C GLN A 207 -0.56 17.41 -17.75
N LYS A 208 0.51 16.90 -18.36
CA LYS A 208 0.77 16.91 -19.81
C LYS A 208 1.04 15.49 -20.33
N GLY A 209 0.71 15.28 -21.61
CA GLY A 209 1.02 14.03 -22.32
C GLY A 209 0.04 12.90 -22.04
N SER A 210 0.54 11.66 -22.10
CA SER A 210 -0.26 10.43 -22.03
C SER A 210 -0.93 10.16 -20.69
N GLU A 211 -0.51 10.88 -19.65
CA GLU A 211 -0.93 10.73 -18.26
C GLU A 211 -2.08 11.68 -17.88
N LYS A 212 -2.27 12.77 -18.63
CA LYS A 212 -3.34 13.76 -18.42
C LYS A 212 -4.75 13.14 -18.36
N PRO A 213 -5.13 12.18 -19.22
CA PRO A 213 -6.46 11.57 -19.13
C PRO A 213 -6.71 10.83 -17.82
N LEU A 214 -5.66 10.26 -17.19
CA LEU A 214 -5.78 9.58 -15.90
C LEU A 214 -6.05 10.59 -14.78
N GLU A 215 -5.34 11.72 -14.79
CA GLU A 215 -5.53 12.81 -13.84
C GLU A 215 -6.96 13.37 -13.92
N GLN A 216 -7.42 13.68 -15.14
CA GLN A 216 -8.78 14.21 -15.35
C GLN A 216 -9.87 13.22 -14.94
N ALA A 217 -9.67 11.92 -15.23
CA ALA A 217 -10.60 10.89 -14.80
C ALA A 217 -10.65 10.81 -13.27
N PHE A 218 -9.49 10.82 -12.60
CA PHE A 218 -9.42 10.77 -11.15
C PHE A 218 -10.09 11.97 -10.50
N ALA A 219 -9.78 13.19 -10.96
CA ALA A 219 -10.43 14.42 -10.48
C ALA A 219 -11.96 14.32 -10.61
N LYS A 220 -12.46 13.92 -11.78
CA LYS A 220 -13.91 13.75 -12.01
C LYS A 220 -14.56 12.72 -11.09
N MET A 221 -13.85 11.64 -10.73
CA MET A 221 -14.39 10.63 -9.81
C MET A 221 -14.41 11.12 -8.36
N VAL A 222 -13.40 11.86 -7.93
CA VAL A 222 -13.41 12.50 -6.60
C VAL A 222 -14.58 13.49 -6.51
N ASP A 223 -14.71 14.36 -7.51
CA ASP A 223 -15.80 15.35 -7.57
C ASP A 223 -17.18 14.66 -7.60
N GLY A 224 -17.31 13.52 -8.30
CA GLY A 224 -18.54 12.75 -8.36
C GLY A 224 -18.88 11.95 -7.09
N MET A 225 -17.90 11.72 -6.20
CA MET A 225 -18.14 11.08 -4.91
C MET A 225 -18.64 12.06 -3.86
N ASP A 226 -18.29 13.35 -4.00
CA ASP A 226 -18.68 14.48 -3.13
C ASP A 226 -18.69 14.11 -1.63
N ASN A 227 -17.56 13.59 -1.16
CA ASN A 227 -17.41 13.16 0.23
C ASN A 227 -16.45 14.11 0.97
N GLY A 228 -16.96 14.81 1.99
CA GLY A 228 -16.19 15.75 2.81
C GLY A 228 -15.00 15.13 3.58
N MET A 229 -14.92 13.80 3.66
CA MET A 229 -13.79 13.08 4.24
C MET A 229 -12.62 12.91 3.26
N ILE A 230 -12.80 13.24 1.98
CA ILE A 230 -11.79 13.08 0.94
C ILE A 230 -11.37 14.45 0.42
N ARG A 231 -10.06 14.67 0.38
CA ARG A 231 -9.46 15.88 -0.19
C ARG A 231 -8.53 15.49 -1.33
N TYR A 232 -8.76 16.01 -2.53
CA TYR A 232 -7.88 15.79 -3.68
C TYR A 232 -6.95 16.97 -3.94
N ILE A 233 -5.68 16.66 -4.17
CA ILE A 233 -4.63 17.61 -4.53
C ILE A 233 -3.86 17.06 -5.72
N ALA A 234 -4.00 17.72 -6.88
CA ALA A 234 -3.18 17.46 -8.05
C ALA A 234 -1.91 18.32 -7.99
N PHE A 235 -0.74 17.68 -8.02
CA PHE A 235 0.56 18.35 -7.98
C PHE A 235 1.46 17.81 -9.10
N ASP A 236 1.70 18.61 -10.15
CA ASP A 236 2.61 18.23 -11.23
C ASP A 236 4.07 18.30 -10.75
N PHE A 237 4.56 17.18 -10.23
CA PHE A 237 5.92 17.08 -9.71
C PHE A 237 6.98 17.46 -10.75
N HIS A 238 6.77 17.11 -12.03
CA HIS A 238 7.73 17.39 -13.09
C HIS A 238 7.79 18.86 -13.45
N LYS A 239 6.64 19.54 -13.46
CA LYS A 239 6.59 20.98 -13.66
C LYS A 239 7.20 21.71 -12.46
N GLU A 240 6.72 21.40 -11.27
CA GLU A 240 7.04 22.17 -10.06
C GLU A 240 8.45 21.88 -9.54
N CYS A 241 8.88 20.62 -9.45
CA CYS A 241 10.21 20.26 -8.97
C CYS A 241 11.24 20.10 -10.10
N SER A 242 10.94 20.54 -11.32
CA SER A 242 11.92 20.59 -12.42
C SER A 242 13.19 21.32 -11.99
N LYS A 243 14.34 20.82 -12.47
CA LYS A 243 15.68 21.36 -12.18
C LYS A 243 16.05 21.29 -10.69
N MET A 244 15.65 20.23 -9.98
CA MET A 244 16.01 19.98 -8.57
C MET A 244 15.52 21.09 -7.61
N ARG A 245 14.42 21.76 -7.95
CA ARG A 245 13.83 22.82 -7.12
C ARG A 245 13.00 22.24 -5.98
N TRP A 246 13.67 21.51 -5.08
CA TRP A 246 13.06 20.81 -3.94
C TRP A 246 12.35 21.75 -2.97
N HIS A 247 12.75 23.03 -2.90
CA HIS A 247 12.05 24.05 -2.11
C HIS A 247 10.57 24.19 -2.51
N ARG A 248 10.17 23.82 -3.73
CA ARG A 248 8.77 23.85 -4.17
C ARG A 248 7.92 22.72 -3.59
N LEU A 249 8.52 21.72 -2.95
CA LEU A 249 7.76 20.79 -2.11
C LEU A 249 7.13 21.52 -0.92
N GLN A 250 7.68 22.65 -0.48
CA GLN A 250 7.06 23.46 0.55
C GLN A 250 5.67 23.97 0.12
N ILE A 251 5.46 24.27 -1.18
CA ILE A 251 4.13 24.64 -1.70
C ILE A 251 3.12 23.52 -1.43
N LEU A 252 3.55 22.27 -1.61
CA LEU A 252 2.72 21.12 -1.34
C LEU A 252 2.47 20.95 0.16
N VAL A 253 3.51 21.08 0.98
CA VAL A 253 3.40 21.00 2.45
C VAL A 253 2.47 22.09 2.97
N ASP A 254 2.62 23.33 2.51
CA ASP A 254 1.77 24.46 2.86
C ASP A 254 0.34 24.23 2.41
N ALA A 255 0.13 23.72 1.18
CA ALA A 255 -1.20 23.35 0.71
C ALA A 255 -1.85 22.29 1.61
N LEU A 256 -1.08 21.33 2.11
CA LEU A 256 -1.58 20.34 3.07
C LEU A 256 -1.94 21.02 4.41
N LEU A 257 -1.06 21.86 4.96
CA LEU A 257 -1.20 22.49 6.29
C LEU A 257 -2.24 23.61 6.38
N LEU A 258 -2.37 24.47 5.35
CA LEU A 258 -3.16 25.71 5.37
C LEU A 258 -4.68 25.53 5.58
N LYS A 259 -5.21 24.31 5.51
CA LYS A 259 -6.66 24.04 5.63
C LYS A 259 -7.05 23.12 6.79
N ASP A 260 -6.08 22.68 7.60
CA ASP A 260 -6.38 22.01 8.87
C ASP A 260 -6.25 23.06 10.00
N THR A 261 -7.20 23.99 10.07
CA THR A 261 -7.26 25.09 11.07
C THR A 261 -7.65 24.64 12.48
N HIS A 262 -7.76 23.34 12.75
CA HIS A 262 -7.86 22.79 14.09
C HIS A 262 -6.53 22.11 14.43
N GLY A 263 -5.75 22.82 15.26
CA GLY A 263 -4.32 22.60 15.45
C GLY A 263 -3.89 21.18 15.78
N LEU A 264 -2.66 20.84 15.38
CA LEU A 264 -1.87 19.68 15.80
C LEU A 264 -2.58 18.31 15.83
N SER A 265 -3.75 18.18 15.23
CA SER A 265 -4.29 16.90 14.82
C SER A 265 -3.44 16.44 13.64
N MET A 266 -2.58 15.44 13.91
CA MET A 266 -1.82 14.65 12.95
C MET A 266 -2.35 14.78 11.52
N MET A 267 -1.49 15.18 10.59
CA MET A 267 -1.73 15.03 9.15
C MET A 267 -2.08 13.55 8.88
N ASN A 268 -3.37 13.24 8.90
CA ASN A 268 -3.85 11.90 8.63
C ASN A 268 -3.82 11.72 7.11
N PHE A 269 -2.77 11.00 6.71
CA PHE A 269 -2.65 10.15 5.52
C PHE A 269 -2.75 10.83 4.15
N VAL A 270 -1.56 11.11 3.61
CA VAL A 270 -1.33 11.38 2.20
C VAL A 270 -1.34 10.05 1.44
N CYS A 271 -2.40 9.79 0.68
CA CYS A 271 -2.46 8.69 -0.27
C CYS A 271 -1.80 9.14 -1.58
N MET A 272 -0.57 8.70 -1.81
CA MET A 272 0.22 9.11 -2.97
C MET A 272 -0.01 8.14 -4.13
N PHE A 273 -0.68 8.61 -5.18
CA PHE A 273 -0.86 7.84 -6.41
C PHE A 273 0.20 8.27 -7.43
N MET A 274 1.08 7.33 -7.79
CA MET A 274 2.02 7.52 -8.90
C MET A 274 1.59 6.66 -10.09
N ALA A 275 1.45 7.27 -11.27
CA ALA A 275 1.37 6.52 -12.54
C ALA A 275 2.72 5.89 -12.95
N LYS A 276 3.79 6.17 -12.17
CA LYS A 276 5.15 5.69 -12.42
C LYS A 276 5.50 4.42 -11.63
#